data_AF-R1AQG4-F1
#
_entry.id   AF-R1AQG4-F1
#
_cell.length_a   1.000
_cell.length_b   1.000
_cell.length_c   1.000
_cell.angle_alpha   90.00
_cell.angle_beta   90.00
_cell.angle_gamma   90.00
#
_symmetry.space_group_name_H-M   'P 1'
#
loop_
_entity.id
_entity.type
_entity.pdbx_description
1 polymer ?
#
loop_
_entity_poly.entity_id
_entity_poly.type
_entity_poly.pdbx_seq_one_letter_code
_entity_poly.pdbx_strand_id
1 'polypeptide(L)'
;MSNSKRIYWLFRCTEKKYANSFCTKGTIKLNTPRTWVQHAKDVGLGRGDLLEGAFCSYAIKDIQSFLKFRNLRNNLESEFQNGLTYLRSANVIDLPTFCLYGLYDSSFKERYFNETKRWAKVSYVKIDYFRDFYKYESREAINLLKEEEQPVFIIIKSPNEFFRRILKFFESIGISNKEILIKPVDYIDKQQPYLFRGPAPYELFIKDKRFINQSELRIVLNTQNNKVLKGLEEDNFIINIGDLSDITEIHPYYLEDMLIEYDNMTLRFNLSEPIVTKFEDMTVEELMKLRFQLVKGYYDNISSDEQQKAIEDVDRIFKEKFNLYHHYIDDIEY
;
A
#
# COMPACT_ATOMS: atom_id res chain seq x y z
N MET A 1 -24.46 12.23 -4.00
CA MET A 1 -24.08 11.48 -5.22
C MET A 1 -22.77 10.76 -4.92
N SER A 2 -22.80 9.42 -4.80
CA SER A 2 -21.61 8.61 -4.56
C SER A 2 -20.88 8.41 -5.88
N ASN A 3 -19.89 9.26 -6.17
CA ASN A 3 -18.85 8.87 -7.12
C ASN A 3 -18.09 7.71 -6.48
N SER A 4 -18.40 6.46 -6.87
CA SER A 4 -17.62 5.32 -6.42
C SER A 4 -16.21 5.48 -7.00
N LYS A 5 -15.23 5.84 -6.16
CA LYS A 5 -13.83 5.86 -6.56
C LYS A 5 -13.45 4.46 -7.02
N ARG A 6 -12.99 4.32 -8.26
CA ARG A 6 -12.46 3.05 -8.74
C ARG A 6 -11.08 2.84 -8.13
N ILE A 7 -10.87 1.69 -7.51
CA ILE A 7 -9.56 1.31 -6.96
C ILE A 7 -8.79 0.58 -8.06
N TYR A 8 -7.56 1.02 -8.33
CA TYR A 8 -6.67 0.32 -9.25
C TYR A 8 -5.79 -0.67 -8.50
N TRP A 9 -5.02 -0.20 -7.52
CA TRP A 9 -4.12 -1.03 -6.71
C TRP A 9 -4.31 -0.74 -5.22
N LEU A 10 -3.92 -1.70 -4.39
CA LEU A 10 -3.74 -1.50 -2.96
C LEU A 10 -2.26 -1.70 -2.61
N PHE A 11 -1.76 -0.97 -1.62
CA PHE A 11 -0.39 -1.16 -1.12
C PHE A 11 -0.33 -1.45 0.37
N ARG A 12 0.75 -2.13 0.76
CA ARG A 12 1.09 -2.41 2.14
C ARG A 12 2.60 -2.43 2.35
N CYS A 13 3.11 -1.64 3.29
CA CYS A 13 4.49 -1.75 3.78
C CYS A 13 4.57 -2.72 4.95
N THR A 14 5.58 -3.59 4.97
CA THR A 14 5.85 -4.52 6.08
C THR A 14 7.28 -5.10 5.98
N GLU A 15 7.66 -5.99 6.89
CA GLU A 15 8.92 -6.74 6.80
C GLU A 15 8.79 -7.92 5.84
N LYS A 16 9.88 -8.29 5.16
CA LYS A 16 9.89 -9.30 4.10
C LYS A 16 9.26 -10.63 4.52
N LYS A 17 9.51 -11.12 5.74
CA LYS A 17 8.89 -12.36 6.24
C LYS A 17 7.35 -12.30 6.29
N TYR A 18 6.80 -11.16 6.70
CA TYR A 18 5.35 -10.97 6.75
C TYR A 18 4.76 -10.75 5.36
N ALA A 19 5.50 -10.08 4.47
CA ALA A 19 5.10 -9.96 3.07
C ALA A 19 5.03 -11.32 2.37
N ASN A 20 6.02 -12.18 2.59
CA ASN A 20 6.02 -13.55 2.06
C ASN A 20 4.83 -14.36 2.59
N SER A 21 4.50 -14.28 3.89
CA SER A 21 3.33 -14.96 4.45
C SER A 21 2.01 -14.37 3.93
N PHE A 22 1.93 -13.05 3.79
CA PHE A 22 0.78 -12.37 3.20
C PHE A 22 0.55 -12.86 1.76
N CYS A 23 1.60 -12.91 0.94
CA CYS A 23 1.50 -13.31 -0.46
C CYS A 23 1.19 -14.81 -0.60
N THR A 24 1.90 -15.69 0.12
CA THR A 24 1.77 -17.15 -0.10
C THR A 24 0.62 -17.82 0.65
N LYS A 25 0.11 -17.19 1.73
CA LYS A 25 -0.94 -17.77 2.59
C LYS A 25 -2.13 -16.85 2.82
N GLY A 26 -2.04 -15.59 2.38
CA GLY A 26 -3.06 -14.59 2.70
C GLY A 26 -3.09 -14.26 4.20
N THR A 27 -1.94 -14.37 4.89
CA THR A 27 -1.89 -14.10 6.33
C THR A 27 -2.10 -12.62 6.61
N ILE A 28 -3.14 -12.30 7.36
CA ILE A 28 -3.53 -10.94 7.74
C ILE A 28 -3.65 -10.88 9.26
N LYS A 29 -2.96 -9.93 9.89
CA LYS A 29 -3.22 -9.54 11.27
C LYS A 29 -4.18 -8.37 11.30
N LEU A 30 -5.38 -8.59 11.86
CA LEU A 30 -6.29 -7.49 12.20
C LEU A 30 -5.77 -6.85 13.49
N ASN A 31 -5.79 -5.52 13.54
CA ASN A 31 -5.49 -4.78 14.77
C ASN A 31 -6.76 -4.08 15.24
N THR A 32 -6.70 -3.37 16.34
CA THR A 32 -7.80 -2.48 16.75
C THR A 32 -7.34 -1.02 16.70
N PRO A 33 -8.24 -0.08 16.40
CA PRO A 33 -7.96 1.35 16.55
C PRO A 33 -7.32 1.71 17.90
N ARG A 34 -7.72 1.04 18.99
CA ARG A 34 -7.10 1.19 20.31
C ARG A 34 -5.61 0.87 20.31
N THR A 35 -5.18 -0.21 19.64
CA THR A 35 -3.74 -0.53 19.51
C THR A 35 -2.96 0.57 18.80
N TRP A 36 -3.55 1.26 17.83
CA TRP A 36 -2.89 2.38 17.13
C TRP A 36 -2.80 3.63 18.01
N VAL A 37 -3.84 3.91 18.81
CA VAL A 37 -3.79 4.97 19.83
C VAL A 37 -2.66 4.69 20.82
N GLN A 38 -2.54 3.45 21.29
CA GLN A 38 -1.47 3.06 22.22
C GLN A 38 -0.09 3.18 21.57
N HIS A 39 0.08 2.69 20.35
CA HIS A 39 1.35 2.81 19.62
C HIS A 39 1.74 4.28 19.39
N ALA A 40 0.77 5.18 19.17
CA ALA A 40 1.04 6.61 19.05
C ALA A 40 1.54 7.22 20.37
N LYS A 41 1.06 6.72 21.52
CA LYS A 41 1.51 7.12 22.85
C LYS A 41 2.92 6.61 23.15
N ASP A 42 3.23 5.38 22.76
CA ASP A 42 4.48 4.72 23.13
C ASP A 42 5.67 5.11 22.24
N VAL A 43 5.45 5.23 20.93
CA VAL A 43 6.53 5.36 19.93
C VAL A 43 6.45 6.69 19.16
N GLY A 44 5.38 7.47 19.38
CA GLY A 44 5.15 8.74 18.71
C GLY A 44 4.26 8.64 17.47
N LEU A 45 4.07 9.79 16.82
CA LEU A 45 3.15 9.99 15.70
C LEU A 45 3.71 9.41 14.39
N GLY A 46 2.84 8.87 13.53
CA GLY A 46 3.19 8.26 12.23
C GLY A 46 2.44 6.94 12.03
N ARG A 47 2.86 5.90 12.74
CA ARG A 47 2.20 4.57 12.78
C ARG A 47 0.85 4.54 13.52
N GLY A 48 0.59 5.55 14.35
CA GLY A 48 -0.63 5.63 15.14
C GLY A 48 -1.24 7.03 15.11
N ASP A 49 -2.54 7.11 15.38
CA ASP A 49 -3.29 8.36 15.53
C ASP A 49 -3.89 8.42 16.94
N LEU A 50 -3.48 9.41 17.74
CA LEU A 50 -4.04 9.63 19.08
C LEU A 50 -5.56 9.89 19.03
N LEU A 51 -6.04 10.47 17.92
CA LEU A 51 -7.44 10.86 17.72
C LEU A 51 -8.23 9.81 16.91
N GLU A 52 -7.73 8.59 16.85
CA GLU A 52 -8.37 7.49 16.16
C GLU A 52 -9.76 7.20 16.76
N GLY A 53 -10.76 7.03 15.88
CA GLY A 53 -12.15 6.80 16.25
C GLY A 53 -12.86 7.94 17.00
N ALA A 54 -12.22 9.11 17.15
CA ALA A 54 -12.90 10.29 17.67
C ALA A 54 -13.96 10.77 16.67
N PHE A 55 -15.20 10.93 17.15
CA PHE A 55 -16.32 11.39 16.32
C PHE A 55 -16.62 12.88 16.51
N CYS A 56 -16.14 13.50 17.59
CA CYS A 56 -16.29 14.95 17.77
C CYS A 56 -15.16 15.54 18.62
N SER A 57 -15.02 16.86 18.51
CA SER A 57 -14.19 17.68 19.39
C SER A 57 -14.89 19.00 19.76
N TYR A 58 -14.61 19.51 20.96
CA TYR A 58 -15.10 20.80 21.47
C TYR A 58 -14.11 21.40 22.48
N ALA A 59 -14.26 22.68 22.84
CA ALA A 59 -13.34 23.36 23.76
C ALA A 59 -13.43 22.82 25.20
N ILE A 60 -12.29 22.78 25.93
CA ILE A 60 -12.10 22.13 27.25
C ILE A 60 -13.06 22.57 28.38
N LYS A 61 -13.88 23.59 28.20
CA LYS A 61 -14.86 24.07 29.20
C LYS A 61 -16.28 24.20 28.66
N ASP A 62 -16.54 23.71 27.44
CA ASP A 62 -17.85 23.77 26.83
C ASP A 62 -18.72 22.57 27.26
N ILE A 63 -19.27 22.69 28.47
CA ILE A 63 -20.16 21.68 29.07
C ILE A 63 -21.43 21.49 28.23
N GLN A 64 -21.91 22.54 27.56
CA GLN A 64 -23.11 22.45 26.71
C GLN A 64 -22.86 21.54 25.52
N SER A 65 -21.71 21.68 24.85
CA SER A 65 -21.29 20.76 23.80
C SER A 65 -21.16 19.33 24.31
N PHE A 66 -20.55 19.10 25.47
CA PHE A 66 -20.48 17.77 26.07
C PHE A 66 -21.87 17.14 26.28
N LEU A 67 -22.78 17.86 26.93
CA LEU A 67 -24.15 17.37 27.20
C LEU A 67 -24.90 17.05 25.91
N LYS A 68 -24.66 17.81 24.84
CA LYS A 68 -25.25 17.57 23.52
C LYS A 68 -24.65 16.35 22.82
N PHE A 69 -23.33 16.22 22.81
CA PHE A 69 -22.64 15.20 22.02
C PHE A 69 -22.57 13.84 22.72
N ARG A 70 -22.61 13.81 24.06
CA ARG A 70 -22.55 12.55 24.81
C ARG A 70 -23.70 11.59 24.51
N ASN A 71 -24.82 12.11 24.01
CA ASN A 71 -26.00 11.30 23.68
C ASN A 71 -25.93 10.70 22.26
N LEU A 72 -24.90 11.04 21.47
CA LEU A 72 -24.76 10.55 20.09
C LEU A 72 -24.14 9.15 19.99
N ARG A 73 -23.52 8.69 21.09
CA ARG A 73 -22.79 7.41 21.19
C ARG A 73 -22.88 6.88 22.61
N ASN A 74 -22.71 5.57 22.76
CA ASN A 74 -22.63 4.90 24.06
C ASN A 74 -21.16 4.63 24.45
N ASN A 75 -20.91 4.33 25.72
CA ASN A 75 -19.60 3.90 26.25
C ASN A 75 -18.47 4.87 25.85
N LEU A 76 -18.61 6.13 26.24
CA LEU A 76 -17.72 7.19 25.80
C LEU A 76 -16.39 7.20 26.56
N GLU A 77 -15.32 7.42 25.80
CA GLU A 77 -14.01 7.80 26.29
C GLU A 77 -13.68 9.23 25.82
N SER A 78 -12.94 9.96 26.64
CA SER A 78 -12.48 11.31 26.33
C SER A 78 -10.96 11.42 26.32
N GLU A 79 -10.41 12.15 25.35
CA GLU A 79 -8.98 12.48 25.26
C GLU A 79 -8.85 14.01 25.17
N PHE A 80 -7.80 14.58 25.77
CA PHE A 80 -7.59 16.03 25.83
C PHE A 80 -6.32 16.41 25.08
N GLN A 81 -6.43 17.32 24.10
CA GLN A 81 -5.27 17.77 23.33
C GLN A 81 -5.49 19.19 22.82
N ASN A 82 -4.48 20.05 22.96
CA ASN A 82 -4.44 21.41 22.39
C ASN A 82 -5.69 22.26 22.69
N GLY A 83 -6.20 22.23 23.93
CA GLY A 83 -7.38 23.03 24.29
C GLY A 83 -8.73 22.43 23.88
N LEU A 84 -8.73 21.25 23.26
CA LEU A 84 -9.92 20.51 22.84
C LEU A 84 -10.10 19.22 23.63
N THR A 85 -11.37 18.86 23.86
CA THR A 85 -11.82 17.55 24.33
C THR A 85 -12.36 16.77 23.14
N TYR A 86 -11.88 15.55 22.96
CA TYR A 86 -12.31 14.64 21.92
C TYR A 86 -13.11 13.50 22.52
N LEU A 87 -14.25 13.15 21.92
CA LEU A 87 -15.04 11.99 22.34
C LEU A 87 -14.96 10.86 21.31
N ARG A 88 -14.85 9.63 21.81
CA ARG A 88 -14.89 8.39 21.03
C ARG A 88 -15.69 7.32 21.76
N SER A 89 -16.20 6.34 21.04
CA SER A 89 -16.89 5.19 21.65
C SER A 89 -15.88 4.07 21.94
N ALA A 90 -15.77 3.62 23.19
CA ALA A 90 -14.83 2.58 23.63
C ALA A 90 -14.97 1.30 22.81
N ASN A 91 -16.21 0.83 22.63
CA ASN A 91 -16.54 -0.36 21.86
C ASN A 91 -16.25 -0.23 20.35
N VAL A 92 -16.21 0.99 19.81
CA VAL A 92 -15.90 1.20 18.38
C VAL A 92 -14.40 1.10 18.14
N ILE A 93 -13.58 1.64 19.05
CA ILE A 93 -12.12 1.57 18.89
C ILE A 93 -11.53 0.18 19.17
N ASP A 94 -12.35 -0.75 19.64
CA ASP A 94 -12.00 -2.16 19.83
C ASP A 94 -12.39 -3.06 18.65
N LEU A 95 -12.98 -2.50 17.59
CA LEU A 95 -13.36 -3.31 16.42
C LEU A 95 -12.13 -3.79 15.64
N PRO A 96 -12.07 -5.08 15.25
CA PRO A 96 -10.99 -5.59 14.41
C PRO A 96 -10.96 -4.86 13.07
N THR A 97 -9.80 -4.32 12.73
CA THR A 97 -9.60 -3.46 11.57
C THR A 97 -8.29 -3.79 10.87
N PHE A 98 -8.33 -3.76 9.54
CA PHE A 98 -7.18 -3.89 8.66
C PHE A 98 -7.07 -2.70 7.71
N CYS A 99 -5.86 -2.17 7.54
CA CYS A 99 -5.60 -0.97 6.76
C CYS A 99 -4.67 -1.26 5.60
N LEU A 100 -4.93 -0.59 4.49
CA LEU A 100 -4.16 -0.60 3.25
C LEU A 100 -4.08 0.82 2.71
N TYR A 101 -3.12 1.09 1.84
CA TYR A 101 -3.17 2.28 0.99
C TYR A 101 -4.01 1.96 -0.24
N GLY A 102 -4.91 2.86 -0.64
CA GLY A 102 -5.65 2.77 -1.90
C GLY A 102 -5.12 3.71 -2.98
N LEU A 103 -4.79 3.16 -4.15
CA LEU A 103 -4.59 3.93 -5.38
C LEU A 103 -5.92 4.01 -6.14
N TYR A 104 -6.46 5.22 -6.27
CA TYR A 104 -7.75 5.45 -6.89
C TYR A 104 -7.60 6.08 -8.28
N ASP A 105 -8.64 5.95 -9.10
CA ASP A 105 -8.78 6.72 -10.34
C ASP A 105 -8.57 8.23 -10.15
N SER A 106 -9.11 8.76 -9.05
CA SER A 106 -8.98 10.16 -8.63
C SER A 106 -7.59 10.56 -8.11
N SER A 107 -6.64 9.61 -7.99
CA SER A 107 -5.26 9.89 -7.58
C SER A 107 -4.43 10.54 -8.71
N PHE A 108 -4.81 10.32 -9.98
CA PHE A 108 -4.07 10.79 -11.15
C PHE A 108 -4.42 12.24 -11.52
N LYS A 109 -3.88 13.19 -10.75
CA LYS A 109 -4.20 14.62 -10.87
C LYS A 109 -3.20 15.41 -11.70
N GLU A 110 -2.01 14.86 -11.90
CA GLU A 110 -0.90 15.56 -12.53
C GLU A 110 -0.61 14.98 -13.92
N ARG A 111 0.09 15.76 -14.74
CA ARG A 111 0.61 15.32 -16.03
C ARG A 111 2.12 15.42 -16.01
N TYR A 112 2.77 14.35 -16.43
CA TYR A 112 4.22 14.27 -16.51
C TYR A 112 4.64 13.98 -17.96
N PHE A 113 5.78 14.55 -18.35
CA PHE A 113 6.43 14.27 -19.63
C PHE A 113 7.75 13.57 -19.32
N ASN A 114 7.79 12.26 -19.55
CA ASN A 114 8.89 11.39 -19.13
C ASN A 114 9.91 11.15 -20.26
N GLU A 115 10.89 10.30 -19.98
CA GLU A 115 11.93 9.82 -20.90
C GLU A 115 11.36 9.15 -22.16
N THR A 116 10.14 8.61 -22.11
CA THR A 116 9.44 8.06 -23.29
C THR A 116 8.89 9.15 -24.23
N LYS A 117 9.11 10.43 -23.91
CA LYS A 117 8.66 11.62 -24.64
C LYS A 117 7.14 11.64 -24.85
N ARG A 118 6.39 11.12 -23.89
CA ARG A 118 4.92 11.06 -23.92
C ARG A 118 4.32 11.69 -22.67
N TRP A 119 3.18 12.34 -22.83
CA TRP A 119 2.37 12.83 -21.72
C TRP A 119 1.61 11.68 -21.08
N ALA A 120 1.85 11.45 -19.79
CA ALA A 120 1.10 10.48 -18.98
C ALA A 120 0.35 11.20 -17.86
N LYS A 121 -0.80 10.64 -17.45
CA LYS A 121 -1.41 11.03 -16.18
C LYS A 121 -0.61 10.36 -15.08
N VAL A 122 -0.27 11.08 -14.02
CA VAL A 122 0.57 10.54 -12.94
C VAL A 122 -0.03 10.73 -11.56
N SER A 123 0.38 9.84 -10.66
CA SER A 123 0.12 9.87 -9.23
C SER A 123 1.43 9.60 -8.50
N TYR A 124 1.57 10.15 -7.30
CA TYR A 124 2.73 9.91 -6.44
C TYR A 124 2.28 9.21 -5.16
N VAL A 125 2.93 8.11 -4.82
CA VAL A 125 2.93 7.62 -3.44
C VAL A 125 4.09 8.31 -2.75
N LYS A 126 3.77 9.25 -1.86
CA LYS A 126 4.75 10.12 -1.21
C LYS A 126 5.66 9.34 -0.28
N ILE A 127 6.93 9.75 -0.20
CA ILE A 127 7.93 9.18 0.72
C ILE A 127 7.41 9.09 2.17
N ASP A 128 6.59 10.06 2.58
CA ASP A 128 5.99 10.09 3.92
C ASP A 128 5.13 8.85 4.20
N TYR A 129 4.40 8.33 3.20
CA TYR A 129 3.67 7.07 3.37
C TYR A 129 4.61 5.95 3.76
N PHE A 130 5.73 5.82 3.06
CA PHE A 130 6.71 4.79 3.38
C PHE A 130 7.25 5.02 4.78
N ARG A 131 7.77 6.21 5.09
CA ARG A 131 8.39 6.56 6.38
C ARG A 131 7.47 6.34 7.58
N ASP A 132 6.17 6.55 7.42
CA ASP A 132 5.18 6.22 8.46
C ASP A 132 5.26 4.75 8.87
N PHE A 133 5.69 3.83 8.00
CA PHE A 133 5.81 2.40 8.29
C PHE A 133 7.23 1.91 8.54
N TYR A 134 8.27 2.73 8.40
CA TYR A 134 9.65 2.28 8.65
C TYR A 134 10.57 3.43 9.06
N LYS A 135 11.44 3.17 10.05
CA LYS A 135 12.26 4.20 10.72
C LYS A 135 13.62 4.48 10.06
N TYR A 136 13.98 3.74 9.02
CA TYR A 136 15.31 3.77 8.45
C TYR A 136 15.33 4.75 7.28
N GLU A 137 16.30 5.66 7.30
CA GLU A 137 16.38 6.77 6.35
C GLU A 137 17.35 6.50 5.19
N SER A 138 18.13 5.41 5.25
CA SER A 138 19.14 5.09 4.24
C SER A 138 19.12 3.61 3.85
N ARG A 139 19.62 3.33 2.64
CA ARG A 139 19.70 1.99 2.08
C ARG A 139 20.72 1.13 2.83
N GLU A 140 21.85 1.74 3.21
CA GLU A 140 22.90 1.09 3.99
C GLU A 140 22.34 0.57 5.31
N ALA A 141 21.52 1.38 5.99
CA ALA A 141 20.91 1.01 7.26
C ALA A 141 19.90 -0.15 7.10
N ILE A 142 19.19 -0.21 5.97
CA ILE A 142 18.30 -1.33 5.63
C ILE A 142 19.12 -2.60 5.31
N ASN A 143 20.21 -2.47 4.57
CA ASN A 143 21.05 -3.60 4.15
C ASN A 143 21.79 -4.27 5.31
N LEU A 144 21.96 -3.57 6.43
CA LEU A 144 22.49 -4.15 7.67
C LEU A 144 21.50 -5.07 8.41
N LEU A 145 20.23 -5.04 8.02
CA LEU A 145 19.20 -5.90 8.60
C LEU A 145 19.26 -7.30 8.00
N LYS A 146 18.79 -8.28 8.77
CA LYS A 146 18.53 -9.61 8.22
C LYS A 146 17.52 -9.49 7.08
N GLU A 147 17.72 -10.29 6.04
CA GLU A 147 16.86 -10.28 4.84
C GLU A 147 15.36 -10.37 5.18
N GLU A 148 15.00 -11.19 6.15
CA GLU A 148 13.63 -11.40 6.60
C GLU A 148 12.99 -10.20 7.32
N GLU A 149 13.82 -9.30 7.86
CA GLU A 149 13.44 -8.09 8.60
C GLU A 149 13.50 -6.82 7.73
N GLN A 150 14.06 -6.93 6.52
CA GLN A 150 14.14 -5.81 5.59
C GLN A 150 12.73 -5.32 5.24
N PRO A 151 12.51 -4.00 5.18
CA PRO A 151 11.25 -3.44 4.76
C PRO A 151 11.03 -3.73 3.29
N VAL A 152 9.79 -4.05 2.96
CA VAL A 152 9.32 -4.21 1.59
C VAL A 152 7.96 -3.54 1.46
N PHE A 153 7.52 -3.34 0.23
CA PHE A 153 6.13 -3.00 -0.02
C PHE A 153 5.50 -4.03 -0.94
N ILE A 154 4.20 -4.24 -0.73
CA ILE A 154 3.38 -5.19 -1.47
C ILE A 154 2.43 -4.38 -2.34
N ILE A 155 2.34 -4.74 -3.62
CA ILE A 155 1.29 -4.27 -4.52
C ILE A 155 0.24 -5.36 -4.65
N ILE A 156 -1.02 -5.04 -4.39
CA ILE A 156 -2.17 -5.91 -4.68
C ILE A 156 -2.79 -5.41 -5.98
N LYS A 157 -2.53 -6.14 -7.08
CA LYS A 157 -2.91 -5.76 -8.45
C LYS A 157 -4.39 -5.98 -8.76
N SER A 158 -5.07 -6.84 -8.00
CA SER A 158 -6.50 -7.12 -8.15
C SER A 158 -7.28 -6.89 -6.84
N PRO A 159 -7.65 -5.64 -6.53
CA PRO A 159 -8.40 -5.30 -5.32
C PRO A 159 -9.72 -6.08 -5.18
N ASN A 160 -10.45 -6.30 -6.28
CA ASN A 160 -11.73 -7.01 -6.27
C ASN A 160 -11.56 -8.47 -5.83
N GLU A 161 -10.53 -9.16 -6.35
CA GLU A 161 -10.27 -10.54 -5.99
C GLU A 161 -9.79 -10.65 -4.54
N PHE A 162 -8.95 -9.71 -4.10
CA PHE A 162 -8.53 -9.61 -2.71
C PHE A 162 -9.71 -9.45 -1.75
N PHE A 163 -10.62 -8.51 -2.02
CA PHE A 163 -11.82 -8.32 -1.20
C PHE A 163 -12.74 -9.54 -1.24
N ARG A 164 -12.89 -10.20 -2.40
CA ARG A 164 -13.66 -11.44 -2.53
C ARG A 164 -13.11 -12.54 -1.61
N ARG A 165 -11.80 -12.72 -1.54
CA ARG A 165 -11.14 -13.72 -0.65
C ARG A 165 -11.35 -13.38 0.82
N ILE A 166 -11.25 -12.10 1.19
CA ILE A 166 -11.56 -11.62 2.56
C ILE A 166 -13.00 -11.93 2.94
N LEU A 167 -13.96 -11.53 2.10
CA LEU A 167 -15.38 -11.73 2.37
C LEU A 167 -15.71 -13.23 2.49
N LYS A 168 -15.18 -14.06 1.58
CA LYS A 168 -15.35 -15.51 1.63
C LYS A 168 -14.77 -16.13 2.92
N PHE A 169 -13.61 -15.66 3.37
CA PHE A 169 -13.03 -16.12 4.64
C PHE A 169 -13.97 -15.82 5.80
N PHE A 170 -14.41 -14.56 5.93
CA PHE A 170 -15.26 -14.17 7.06
C PHE A 170 -16.65 -14.84 7.02
N GLU A 171 -17.23 -15.02 5.83
CA GLU A 171 -18.46 -15.79 5.65
C GLU A 171 -18.29 -17.24 6.13
N SER A 172 -17.14 -17.88 5.85
CA SER A 172 -16.87 -19.26 6.27
C SER A 172 -16.79 -19.44 7.80
N ILE A 173 -16.46 -18.37 8.54
CA ILE A 173 -16.45 -18.39 10.01
C ILE A 173 -17.72 -17.79 10.63
N GLY A 174 -18.74 -17.51 9.82
CA GLY A 174 -20.07 -17.10 10.31
C GLY A 174 -20.26 -15.59 10.50
N ILE A 175 -19.50 -14.76 9.79
CA ILE A 175 -19.71 -13.31 9.71
C ILE A 175 -20.37 -12.96 8.37
N SER A 176 -21.46 -12.21 8.40
CA SER A 176 -22.13 -11.77 7.17
C SER A 176 -21.35 -10.66 6.47
N ASN A 177 -21.37 -10.62 5.14
CA ASN A 177 -20.82 -9.51 4.35
C ASN A 177 -21.37 -8.13 4.74
N LYS A 178 -22.59 -8.07 5.31
CA LYS A 178 -23.19 -6.82 5.80
C LYS A 178 -22.51 -6.28 7.07
N GLU A 179 -21.81 -7.14 7.80
CA GLU A 179 -21.06 -6.80 9.01
C GLU A 179 -19.62 -6.40 8.70
N ILE A 180 -19.20 -6.45 7.42
CA ILE A 180 -17.84 -6.12 6.98
C ILE A 180 -17.89 -4.80 6.22
N LEU A 181 -17.24 -3.77 6.76
CA LEU A 181 -17.21 -2.45 6.16
C LEU A 181 -15.86 -2.24 5.47
N ILE A 182 -15.87 -2.11 4.14
CA ILE A 182 -14.69 -1.82 3.33
C ILE A 182 -14.84 -0.46 2.69
N LYS A 183 -14.08 0.54 3.16
CA LYS A 183 -14.22 1.93 2.69
C LYS A 183 -12.89 2.70 2.72
N PRO A 184 -12.72 3.68 1.81
CA PRO A 184 -11.66 4.68 1.96
C PRO A 184 -11.90 5.52 3.22
N VAL A 185 -10.81 6.01 3.78
CA VAL A 185 -10.80 6.98 4.88
C VAL A 185 -10.94 8.39 4.32
N ASP A 186 -11.81 9.18 4.93
CA ASP A 186 -11.92 10.61 4.71
C ASP A 186 -11.05 11.40 5.70
N TYR A 187 -10.62 12.58 5.29
CA TYR A 187 -9.64 13.38 6.01
C TYR A 187 -10.22 14.74 6.36
N ILE A 188 -10.20 15.09 7.65
CA ILE A 188 -10.70 16.36 8.17
C ILE A 188 -9.66 17.05 9.05
N ASP A 189 -9.80 18.35 9.25
CA ASP A 189 -8.99 19.05 10.23
C ASP A 189 -9.49 18.74 11.64
N LYS A 190 -8.82 17.82 12.36
CA LYS A 190 -9.19 17.50 13.75
C LYS A 190 -8.59 18.49 14.74
N GLN A 191 -7.79 19.48 14.30
CA GLN A 191 -7.25 20.53 15.17
C GLN A 191 -8.28 21.63 15.48
N GLN A 192 -9.44 21.58 14.84
CA GLN A 192 -10.56 22.49 15.09
C GLN A 192 -11.75 21.71 15.67
N PRO A 193 -12.70 22.38 16.36
CA PRO A 193 -13.95 21.75 16.77
C PRO A 193 -14.70 21.14 15.57
N TYR A 194 -15.07 19.87 15.67
CA TYR A 194 -15.84 19.17 14.65
C TYR A 194 -16.87 18.22 15.24
N LEU A 195 -17.85 17.84 14.41
CA LEU A 195 -18.82 16.81 14.73
C LEU A 195 -19.07 15.93 13.51
N PHE A 196 -18.72 14.66 13.61
CA PHE A 196 -19.16 13.62 12.70
C PHE A 196 -20.55 13.11 13.09
N ARG A 197 -21.48 13.16 12.14
CA ARG A 197 -22.89 12.79 12.36
C ARG A 197 -23.28 11.42 11.79
N GLY A 198 -22.37 10.72 11.10
CA GLY A 198 -22.66 9.39 10.58
C GLY A 198 -22.90 8.39 11.72
N PRO A 199 -23.52 7.23 11.44
CA PRO A 199 -23.75 6.20 12.44
C PRO A 199 -22.43 5.51 12.85
N ALA A 200 -22.38 4.93 14.05
CA ALA A 200 -21.26 4.06 14.41
C ALA A 200 -21.23 2.80 13.51
N PRO A 201 -20.04 2.27 13.16
CA PRO A 201 -18.70 2.73 13.54
C PRO A 201 -18.05 3.64 12.47
N TYR A 202 -18.82 4.45 11.74
CA TYR A 202 -18.28 5.19 10.59
C TYR A 202 -17.25 6.26 10.96
N GLU A 203 -17.16 6.64 12.24
CA GLU A 203 -16.05 7.46 12.76
C GLU A 203 -14.68 6.80 12.54
N LEU A 204 -14.60 5.48 12.37
CA LEU A 204 -13.38 4.77 11.99
C LEU A 204 -12.97 5.01 10.53
N PHE A 205 -13.75 5.73 9.73
CA PHE A 205 -13.34 6.11 8.37
C PHE A 205 -13.03 7.60 8.28
N ILE A 206 -12.70 8.24 9.40
CA ILE A 206 -12.31 9.64 9.45
C ILE A 206 -11.02 9.82 10.23
N LYS A 207 -10.03 10.42 9.58
CA LYS A 207 -8.72 10.67 10.15
C LYS A 207 -8.36 12.15 10.09
N ASP A 208 -7.37 12.56 10.87
CA ASP A 208 -6.81 13.91 10.74
C ASP A 208 -6.16 14.09 9.37
N LYS A 209 -6.35 15.26 8.76
CA LYS A 209 -5.84 15.63 7.44
C LYS A 209 -4.33 15.51 7.30
N ARG A 210 -3.57 15.54 8.41
CA ARG A 210 -2.11 15.32 8.38
C ARG A 210 -1.72 13.94 7.83
N PHE A 211 -2.62 12.96 7.87
CA PHE A 211 -2.39 11.59 7.38
C PHE A 211 -2.90 11.37 5.95
N ILE A 212 -3.24 12.43 5.21
CA ILE A 212 -3.81 12.33 3.86
C ILE A 212 -2.88 11.63 2.87
N ASN A 213 -1.56 11.70 3.11
CA ASN A 213 -0.53 10.98 2.36
C ASN A 213 -0.72 9.46 2.38
N GLN A 214 -1.38 8.91 3.40
CA GLN A 214 -1.57 7.46 3.56
C GLN A 214 -2.68 6.88 2.66
N SER A 215 -3.53 7.72 2.08
CA SER A 215 -4.63 7.32 1.18
C SER A 215 -5.39 6.08 1.67
N GLU A 216 -5.68 6.04 2.97
CA GLU A 216 -5.97 4.82 3.71
C GLU A 216 -7.33 4.22 3.28
N LEU A 217 -7.37 2.90 3.15
CA LEU A 217 -8.56 2.10 2.99
C LEU A 217 -8.64 1.14 4.17
N ARG A 218 -9.81 1.06 4.78
CA ARG A 218 -10.04 0.22 5.96
C ARG A 218 -11.04 -0.89 5.67
N ILE A 219 -10.76 -2.04 6.27
CA ILE A 219 -11.66 -3.18 6.41
C ILE A 219 -11.96 -3.31 7.89
N VAL A 220 -13.18 -2.95 8.30
CA VAL A 220 -13.65 -3.00 9.69
C VAL A 220 -14.65 -4.14 9.83
N LEU A 221 -14.41 -5.00 10.82
CA LEU A 221 -15.35 -6.04 11.21
C LEU A 221 -16.31 -5.50 12.27
N ASN A 222 -17.53 -5.18 11.88
CA ASN A 222 -18.60 -4.67 12.74
C ASN A 222 -19.60 -5.80 13.09
N THR A 223 -19.09 -6.90 13.63
CA THR A 223 -19.92 -8.04 14.06
C THR A 223 -20.21 -8.00 15.55
N GLN A 224 -21.37 -8.53 15.94
CA GLN A 224 -21.73 -8.80 17.34
C GLN A 224 -21.61 -10.29 17.68
N ASN A 225 -21.04 -11.10 16.78
CA ASN A 225 -20.87 -12.53 16.99
C ASN A 225 -19.71 -12.81 17.96
N ASN A 226 -20.03 -12.81 19.26
CA ASN A 226 -19.06 -13.00 20.34
C ASN A 226 -18.29 -14.33 20.25
N LYS A 227 -18.87 -15.38 19.68
CA LYS A 227 -18.17 -16.66 19.50
C LYS A 227 -17.03 -16.51 18.50
N VAL A 228 -17.28 -15.83 17.40
CA VAL A 228 -16.27 -15.59 16.36
C VAL A 228 -15.21 -14.61 16.84
N LEU A 229 -15.61 -13.53 17.53
CA LEU A 229 -14.67 -12.57 18.11
C LEU A 229 -13.69 -13.22 19.10
N LYS A 230 -14.18 -14.14 19.95
CA LYS A 230 -13.31 -14.90 20.86
C LYS A 230 -12.33 -15.81 20.10
N GLY A 231 -12.80 -16.51 19.07
CA GLY A 231 -11.92 -17.34 18.25
C GLY A 231 -10.83 -16.51 17.56
N LEU A 232 -11.20 -15.33 17.03
CA LEU A 232 -10.22 -14.41 16.47
C LEU A 232 -9.22 -13.92 17.53
N GLU A 233 -9.67 -13.62 18.74
CA GLU A 233 -8.80 -13.19 19.84
C GLU A 233 -7.82 -14.30 20.27
N GLU A 234 -8.28 -15.55 20.35
CA GLU A 234 -7.44 -16.74 20.63
C GLU A 234 -6.33 -16.89 19.57
N ASP A 235 -6.63 -16.60 18.30
CA ASP A 235 -5.68 -16.59 17.18
C ASP A 235 -4.90 -15.25 17.07
N ASN A 236 -4.94 -14.39 18.08
CA ASN A 236 -4.29 -13.06 18.09
C ASN A 236 -4.67 -12.19 16.89
N PHE A 237 -5.91 -12.34 16.43
CA PHE A 237 -6.52 -11.72 15.26
C PHE A 237 -5.77 -11.98 13.95
N ILE A 238 -5.06 -13.11 13.86
CA ILE A 238 -4.38 -13.54 12.64
C ILE A 238 -5.32 -14.46 11.85
N ILE A 239 -5.57 -14.10 10.60
CA ILE A 239 -6.41 -14.87 9.68
C ILE A 239 -5.60 -15.29 8.44
N ASN A 240 -6.05 -16.32 7.74
CA ASN A 240 -5.48 -16.76 6.47
C ASN A 240 -6.57 -16.83 5.40
N ILE A 241 -6.48 -15.96 4.39
CA ILE A 241 -7.49 -15.86 3.33
C ILE A 241 -7.14 -16.68 2.07
N GLY A 242 -6.08 -17.49 2.14
CA GLY A 242 -5.55 -18.29 1.03
C GLY A 242 -4.43 -17.59 0.28
N ASP A 243 -3.73 -18.34 -0.57
CA ASP A 243 -2.65 -17.82 -1.40
C ASP A 243 -3.10 -16.59 -2.20
N LEU A 244 -2.26 -15.57 -2.28
CA LEU A 244 -2.46 -14.30 -2.98
C LEU A 244 -1.39 -14.06 -4.06
N SER A 245 -0.46 -15.00 -4.28
CA SER A 245 0.68 -14.88 -5.19
C SER A 245 0.27 -14.50 -6.63
N ASP A 246 -0.93 -14.87 -7.05
CA ASP A 246 -1.50 -14.55 -8.36
C ASP A 246 -1.93 -13.08 -8.51
N ILE A 247 -2.17 -12.38 -7.40
CA ILE A 247 -2.64 -10.99 -7.40
C ILE A 247 -1.69 -10.02 -6.69
N THR A 248 -0.58 -10.49 -6.13
CA THR A 248 0.38 -9.66 -5.39
C THR A 248 1.77 -9.68 -5.97
N GLU A 249 2.50 -8.58 -5.77
CA GLU A 249 3.94 -8.51 -5.99
C GLU A 249 4.62 -7.89 -4.76
N ILE A 250 5.81 -8.39 -4.44
CA ILE A 250 6.67 -7.85 -3.38
C ILE A 250 7.81 -7.11 -4.05
N HIS A 251 8.06 -5.89 -3.59
CA HIS A 251 9.09 -5.01 -4.12
C HIS A 251 9.95 -4.44 -2.98
N PRO A 252 11.23 -4.11 -3.24
CA PRO A 252 12.07 -3.44 -2.25
C PRO A 252 11.49 -2.09 -1.83
N TYR A 253 11.82 -1.65 -0.63
CA TYR A 253 11.24 -0.43 -0.07
C TYR A 253 11.76 0.86 -0.74
N TYR A 254 10.90 1.88 -0.80
CA TYR A 254 11.22 3.21 -1.33
C TYR A 254 11.79 4.13 -0.26
N LEU A 255 12.84 4.87 -0.64
CA LEU A 255 13.40 5.99 0.14
C LEU A 255 13.18 7.33 -0.58
N GLU A 256 12.24 7.35 -1.52
CA GLU A 256 11.85 8.48 -2.34
C GLU A 256 10.36 8.37 -2.72
N ASP A 257 9.83 9.36 -3.44
CA ASP A 257 8.47 9.27 -3.98
C ASP A 257 8.41 8.17 -5.06
N MET A 258 7.40 7.31 -4.98
CA MET A 258 7.06 6.37 -6.05
C MET A 258 6.15 7.08 -7.05
N LEU A 259 6.62 7.24 -8.27
CA LEU A 259 5.90 7.77 -9.42
C LEU A 259 5.11 6.63 -10.08
N ILE A 260 3.81 6.84 -10.26
CA ILE A 260 2.93 5.92 -10.98
C ILE A 260 2.34 6.63 -12.19
N GLU A 261 2.57 6.08 -13.37
CA GLU A 261 2.05 6.58 -14.65
C GLU A 261 0.86 5.74 -15.11
N TYR A 262 -0.14 6.41 -15.69
CA TYR A 262 -1.30 5.79 -16.29
C TYR A 262 -1.54 6.32 -17.70
N ASP A 263 -1.46 5.43 -18.70
CA ASP A 263 -1.67 5.74 -20.12
C ASP A 263 -3.08 5.38 -20.64
N ASN A 264 -4.03 5.16 -19.70
CA ASN A 264 -5.41 4.67 -19.91
C ASN A 264 -5.55 3.16 -20.15
N MET A 265 -4.45 2.40 -20.30
CA MET A 265 -4.50 0.94 -20.38
C MET A 265 -3.57 0.26 -19.39
N THR A 266 -2.43 0.87 -19.13
CA THR A 266 -1.34 0.30 -18.34
C THR A 266 -0.99 1.23 -17.20
N LEU A 267 -0.71 0.64 -16.04
CA LEU A 267 -0.05 1.32 -14.92
C LEU A 267 1.43 0.95 -14.92
N ARG A 268 2.29 1.96 -14.85
CA ARG A 268 3.74 1.80 -14.74
C ARG A 268 4.22 2.56 -13.52
N PHE A 269 5.31 2.12 -12.93
CA PHE A 269 5.94 2.83 -11.83
C PHE A 269 7.45 2.78 -11.98
N ASN A 270 8.16 3.79 -11.46
CA ASN A 270 9.61 3.71 -11.31
C ASN A 270 9.94 2.53 -10.39
N LEU A 271 11.13 1.96 -10.45
CA LEU A 271 11.56 0.97 -9.48
C LEU A 271 12.34 1.66 -8.36
N SER A 272 12.24 1.15 -7.13
CA SER A 272 13.03 1.66 -6.00
C SER A 272 14.53 1.41 -6.17
N GLU A 273 14.87 0.38 -6.94
CA GLU A 273 16.22 -0.01 -7.33
C GLU A 273 16.16 -0.54 -8.76
N PRO A 274 17.16 -0.27 -9.61
CA PRO A 274 17.23 -0.86 -10.94
C PRO A 274 17.33 -2.38 -10.82
N ILE A 275 16.57 -3.11 -11.65
CA ILE A 275 16.78 -4.54 -11.82
C ILE A 275 18.04 -4.72 -12.64
N VAL A 276 19.05 -5.32 -12.04
CA VAL A 276 20.32 -5.64 -12.70
C VAL A 276 20.37 -7.14 -12.94
N THR A 277 20.36 -7.53 -14.21
CA THR A 277 20.52 -8.93 -14.63
C THR A 277 21.80 -9.04 -15.43
N LYS A 278 22.69 -9.96 -15.03
CA LYS A 278 23.88 -10.26 -15.83
C LYS A 278 23.45 -10.92 -17.14
N PHE A 279 24.16 -10.64 -18.23
CA PHE A 279 23.79 -11.20 -19.54
C PHE A 279 23.80 -12.74 -19.51
N GLU A 280 24.70 -13.34 -18.73
CA GLU A 280 24.81 -14.78 -18.57
C GLU A 280 23.57 -15.41 -17.92
N ASP A 281 22.82 -14.65 -17.13
CA ASP A 281 21.64 -15.11 -16.41
C ASP A 281 20.35 -14.91 -17.23
N MET A 282 20.40 -14.12 -18.31
CA MET A 282 19.25 -13.85 -19.17
C MET A 282 18.82 -15.10 -19.96
N THR A 283 17.53 -15.16 -20.27
CA THR A 283 16.94 -16.10 -21.23
C THR A 283 17.32 -15.73 -22.66
N VAL A 284 17.18 -16.69 -23.57
CA VAL A 284 17.43 -16.46 -25.00
C VAL A 284 16.55 -15.33 -25.56
N GLU A 285 15.28 -15.24 -25.13
CA GLU A 285 14.34 -14.23 -25.61
C GLU A 285 14.73 -12.82 -25.12
N GLU A 286 15.16 -12.70 -23.86
CA GLU A 286 15.64 -11.44 -23.29
C GLU A 286 16.91 -10.97 -24.00
N LEU A 287 17.88 -11.87 -24.24
CA LEU A 287 19.09 -11.56 -24.99
C LEU A 287 18.79 -11.15 -26.43
N MET A 288 17.80 -11.78 -27.08
CA MET A 288 17.42 -11.42 -28.44
C MET A 288 16.82 -10.01 -28.50
N LYS A 289 15.96 -9.67 -27.54
CA LYS A 289 15.40 -8.32 -27.40
C LYS A 289 16.50 -7.30 -27.12
N LEU A 290 17.40 -7.59 -26.18
CA LEU A 290 18.53 -6.73 -25.84
C LEU A 290 19.43 -6.50 -27.05
N ARG A 291 19.83 -7.56 -27.76
CA ARG A 291 20.66 -7.44 -28.98
C ARG A 291 19.98 -6.58 -30.04
N PHE A 292 18.70 -6.83 -30.31
CA PHE A 292 17.94 -6.02 -31.25
C PHE A 292 17.95 -4.55 -30.83
N GLN A 293 17.78 -4.28 -29.54
CA GLN A 293 17.78 -2.91 -29.02
C GLN A 293 19.13 -2.23 -29.15
N LEU A 294 20.21 -2.95 -28.85
CA LEU A 294 21.58 -2.49 -29.04
C LEU A 294 21.84 -2.20 -30.52
N VAL A 295 21.53 -3.10 -31.44
CA VAL A 295 21.76 -2.87 -32.88
C VAL A 295 20.95 -1.67 -33.42
N LYS A 296 19.73 -1.45 -32.91
CA LYS A 296 18.88 -0.34 -33.34
C LYS A 296 19.19 0.99 -32.66
N GLY A 297 20.14 1.03 -31.71
CA GLY A 297 20.56 2.27 -31.06
C GLY A 297 19.46 2.89 -30.20
N TYR A 298 18.62 2.08 -29.54
CA TYR A 298 17.58 2.60 -28.64
C TYR A 298 18.13 3.12 -27.29
N TYR A 299 19.45 3.12 -27.10
CA TYR A 299 20.10 3.59 -25.88
C TYR A 299 20.83 4.91 -26.15
N ASP A 300 20.20 6.03 -25.77
CA ASP A 300 20.72 7.38 -26.01
C ASP A 300 21.96 7.73 -25.14
N ASN A 301 22.30 6.90 -24.15
CA ASN A 301 23.28 7.20 -23.09
C ASN A 301 24.53 6.30 -23.09
N ILE A 302 24.72 5.44 -24.10
CA ILE A 302 25.92 4.60 -24.22
C ILE A 302 26.77 5.06 -25.40
N SER A 303 28.09 5.01 -25.24
CA SER A 303 28.99 5.30 -26.36
C SER A 303 28.93 4.19 -27.42
N SER A 304 29.27 4.52 -28.66
CA SER A 304 29.30 3.54 -29.75
C SER A 304 30.23 2.35 -29.46
N ASP A 305 31.35 2.58 -28.77
CA ASP A 305 32.30 1.54 -28.38
C ASP A 305 31.72 0.61 -27.31
N GLU A 306 31.03 1.15 -26.31
CA GLU A 306 30.35 0.36 -25.27
C GLU A 306 29.20 -0.46 -25.86
N GLN A 307 28.45 0.12 -26.79
CA GLN A 307 27.37 -0.54 -27.50
C GLN A 307 27.89 -1.73 -28.33
N GLN A 308 28.98 -1.53 -29.07
CA GLN A 308 29.61 -2.59 -29.85
C GLN A 308 30.10 -3.74 -28.95
N LYS A 309 30.77 -3.40 -27.85
CA LYS A 309 31.23 -4.40 -26.87
C LYS A 309 30.07 -5.19 -26.27
N ALA A 310 28.96 -4.54 -25.94
CA ALA A 310 27.78 -5.21 -25.43
C ALA A 310 27.16 -6.18 -26.46
N ILE A 311 27.16 -5.81 -27.75
CA ILE A 311 26.71 -6.71 -28.83
C ILE A 311 27.61 -7.95 -28.91
N GLU A 312 28.93 -7.76 -28.86
CA GLU A 312 29.91 -8.86 -28.90
C GLU A 312 29.76 -9.82 -27.70
N ASP A 313 29.51 -9.28 -26.50
CA ASP A 313 29.26 -10.08 -25.31
C ASP A 313 27.96 -10.90 -25.43
N VAL A 314 26.88 -10.30 -25.95
CA VAL A 314 25.62 -11.02 -26.19
C VAL A 314 25.80 -12.11 -27.26
N ASP A 315 26.53 -11.83 -28.34
CA ASP A 315 26.82 -12.80 -29.41
C ASP A 315 27.67 -13.97 -28.92
N ARG A 316 28.63 -13.70 -28.04
CA ARG A 316 29.39 -14.73 -27.35
C ARG A 316 28.49 -15.65 -26.52
N ILE A 317 27.54 -15.08 -25.75
CA ILE A 317 26.61 -15.86 -24.93
C ILE A 317 25.66 -16.70 -25.79
N PHE A 318 25.15 -16.17 -26.90
CA PHE A 318 24.33 -16.95 -27.83
C PHE A 318 25.06 -18.20 -28.33
N LYS A 319 26.32 -18.04 -28.68
CA LYS A 319 27.17 -19.14 -29.15
C LYS A 319 27.48 -20.14 -28.03
N GLU A 320 27.97 -19.66 -26.90
CA GLU A 320 28.49 -20.51 -25.82
C GLU A 320 27.39 -21.22 -25.02
N LYS A 321 26.30 -20.51 -24.70
CA LYS A 321 25.23 -21.02 -23.83
C LYS A 321 24.09 -21.68 -24.60
N PHE A 322 23.71 -21.11 -25.75
CA PHE A 322 22.52 -21.53 -26.48
C PHE A 322 22.82 -22.25 -27.80
N ASN A 323 24.09 -22.38 -28.18
CA ASN A 323 24.53 -22.95 -29.45
C ASN A 323 23.83 -22.30 -30.67
N LEU A 324 23.52 -21.00 -30.55
CA LEU A 324 22.92 -20.21 -31.60
C LEU A 324 24.05 -19.49 -32.35
N TYR A 325 24.21 -19.87 -33.62
CA TYR A 325 25.13 -19.21 -34.53
C TYR A 325 24.38 -18.10 -35.26
N HIS A 326 24.84 -16.86 -35.12
CA HIS A 326 24.47 -15.83 -36.08
C HIS A 326 25.14 -16.19 -37.41
N HIS A 327 24.39 -16.83 -38.30
CA HIS A 327 24.72 -16.74 -39.72
C HIS A 327 24.44 -15.30 -40.12
N TYR A 328 25.50 -14.51 -40.31
CA TYR A 328 25.43 -13.29 -41.08
C TYR A 328 24.89 -13.66 -42.46
N ILE A 329 23.59 -13.46 -42.67
CA ILE A 329 23.11 -13.14 -44.01
C ILE A 329 23.37 -11.65 -44.09
N ASP A 330 24.49 -11.28 -44.69
CA ASP A 330 24.68 -9.92 -45.16
C ASP A 330 23.47 -9.62 -46.05
N ASP A 331 22.57 -8.77 -45.56
CA ASP A 331 21.48 -8.23 -46.35
C ASP A 331 22.12 -7.61 -47.60
N ILE A 332 21.91 -8.30 -48.72
CA ILE A 332 22.24 -7.84 -50.05
C ILE A 332 21.61 -6.45 -50.20
N GLU A 333 22.47 -5.49 -50.52
CA GLU A 333 22.14 -4.11 -50.89
C GLU A 333 20.83 -4.03 -51.68
N TYR A 334 19.91 -3.19 -51.21
CA TYR A 334 18.81 -2.64 -52.01
C TYR A 334 18.89 -1.11 -52.03
#